data_AF-A0A412APV6-F1
#
_entry.id   AF-A0A412APV6-F1
#
_cell.length_a   1.000
_cell.length_b   1.000
_cell.length_c   1.000
_cell.angle_alpha   90.00
_cell.angle_beta   90.00
_cell.angle_gamma   90.00
#
_symmetry.space_group_name_H-M   'P 1'
#
loop_
_entity.id
_entity.type
_entity.pdbx_description
1 polymer ?
#
loop_
_entity_poly.entity_id
_entity_poly.type
_entity_poly.pdbx_seq_one_letter_code
_entity_poly.pdbx_strand_id
1 'polypeptide(L)'
;MNKIGNIRVNVAASDAAYYAYAPQDSVILPMAPDNLQKVIDKMTYFGRHDYAIEDIQTSGKFDKLHFAEDERVDLRALNAMAECVKRNPDLDYDAVRDYCDNFDVPVDPLMVGNVIMQADEMPFCGYSVAVDSEASLPSDLWRAYGLTLLDQASEELESCVNDNRLSPASKASLLNIGELLGNVPAEALGARMAAGGDVCLGHSGYFDRNSNEVDLMKFDLDELEQAAFEGDRDFAADRIVVYAEDREAADLGLNISLPLTLPMDAAELEGTLKDIAEMEGVDAGELVMCDYELHGRFREYSWHDFGSDDSIADMNRFAQIVVDNPELSVGELFYYNDDHEIYDIDAIIESAEKMIASQGAPDGDLCLDNLAEAKDDEAEMVNEGIGTIGADALAGGER
;
A
#
# COMPACT_ATOMS: atom_id res chain seq x y z
N MET A 1 13.74 -10.15 4.55
CA MET A 1 13.09 -9.07 3.79
C MET A 1 12.78 -7.98 4.78
N ASN A 2 13.28 -6.76 4.57
CA ASN A 2 12.94 -5.64 5.45
C ASN A 2 11.47 -5.28 5.21
N LYS A 3 10.66 -5.26 6.27
CA LYS A 3 9.24 -4.84 6.20
C LYS A 3 9.18 -3.42 5.63
N ILE A 4 8.22 -3.13 4.76
CA ILE A 4 7.98 -1.76 4.23
C ILE A 4 7.79 -0.80 5.41
N GLY A 5 7.03 -1.24 6.42
CA GLY A 5 6.69 -0.42 7.58
C GLY A 5 5.59 0.57 7.24
N ASN A 6 5.23 1.40 8.23
CA ASN A 6 4.14 2.36 8.15
C ASN A 6 4.56 3.69 8.80
N ILE A 7 3.85 4.78 8.51
CA ILE A 7 3.97 6.05 9.23
C ILE A 7 2.71 6.29 10.04
N ARG A 8 2.83 6.42 11.37
CA ARG A 8 1.74 6.85 12.25
C ARG A 8 1.84 8.35 12.49
N VAL A 9 0.74 9.07 12.31
CA VAL A 9 0.69 10.52 12.49
C VAL A 9 -0.44 10.87 13.46
N ASN A 10 -0.08 11.56 14.54
CA ASN A 10 -1.05 12.18 15.43
C ASN A 10 -1.37 13.59 14.94
N VAL A 11 -2.62 13.83 14.60
CA VAL A 11 -3.12 15.10 14.06
C VAL A 11 -4.17 15.70 14.97
N ALA A 12 -4.13 17.02 15.12
CA ALA A 12 -5.08 17.79 15.91
C ALA A 12 -5.49 19.06 15.18
N ALA A 13 -6.63 19.66 15.56
CA ALA A 13 -6.95 21.02 15.12
C ALA A 13 -5.91 22.02 15.70
N SER A 14 -5.42 23.00 14.92
CA SER A 14 -4.27 23.84 15.29
C SER A 14 -4.48 24.80 16.48
N ASP A 15 -5.70 24.84 17.03
CA ASP A 15 -6.06 25.57 18.25
C ASP A 15 -6.44 24.63 19.42
N ALA A 16 -6.06 23.35 19.37
CA ALA A 16 -6.50 22.34 20.33
C ALA A 16 -6.22 22.70 21.80
N ALA A 17 -5.11 23.41 22.07
CA ALA A 17 -4.78 23.89 23.41
C ALA A 17 -5.85 24.83 24.03
N TYR A 18 -6.72 25.44 23.22
CA TYR A 18 -7.78 26.36 23.67
C TYR A 18 -9.16 25.69 23.77
N TYR A 19 -9.33 24.47 23.27
CA TYR A 19 -10.60 23.77 23.27
C TYR A 19 -10.44 22.39 23.91
N ALA A 20 -11.09 22.19 25.07
CA ALA A 20 -11.08 20.91 25.79
C ALA A 20 -11.68 19.72 24.99
N TYR A 21 -12.23 19.97 23.79
CA TYR A 21 -12.88 19.01 22.90
C TYR A 21 -12.40 19.18 21.45
N ALA A 22 -11.21 19.71 21.23
CA ALA A 22 -10.67 19.78 19.87
C ALA A 22 -10.53 18.38 19.29
N PRO A 23 -10.94 18.16 18.03
CA PRO A 23 -10.68 16.92 17.32
C PRO A 23 -9.19 16.59 17.37
N GLN A 24 -8.90 15.36 17.76
CA GLN A 24 -7.61 14.71 17.65
C GLN A 24 -7.84 13.35 16.99
N ASP A 25 -6.86 12.91 16.21
CA ASP A 25 -6.89 11.60 15.56
C ASP A 25 -5.49 11.05 15.38
N SER A 26 -5.40 9.74 15.22
CA SER A 26 -4.17 9.01 14.97
C SER A 26 -4.35 8.20 13.70
N VAL A 27 -3.70 8.60 12.61
CA VAL A 27 -3.81 7.95 11.30
C VAL A 27 -2.56 7.16 10.95
N ILE A 28 -2.73 6.14 10.12
CA ILE A 28 -1.65 5.36 9.53
C ILE A 28 -1.57 5.69 8.04
N LEU A 29 -0.37 5.97 7.55
CA LEU A 29 -0.08 6.26 6.15
C LEU A 29 0.78 5.13 5.53
N PRO A 30 0.64 4.86 4.22
CA PRO A 30 -0.26 5.53 3.29
C PRO A 30 -1.73 5.14 3.51
N MET A 31 -2.64 6.07 3.21
CA MET A 31 -4.09 5.86 3.21
C MET A 31 -4.74 6.51 1.98
N ALA A 32 -5.99 6.11 1.69
CA ALA A 32 -6.70 6.60 0.52
C ALA A 32 -6.80 8.15 0.55
N PRO A 33 -6.52 8.85 -0.58
CA PRO A 33 -6.60 10.31 -0.62
C PRO A 33 -7.94 10.87 -0.11
N ASP A 34 -9.06 10.24 -0.46
CA ASP A 34 -10.39 10.66 0.03
C ASP A 34 -10.51 10.49 1.56
N ASN A 35 -9.97 9.41 2.12
CA ASN A 35 -10.02 9.16 3.56
C ASN A 35 -9.13 10.16 4.30
N LEU A 36 -7.95 10.46 3.73
CA LEU A 36 -7.09 11.51 4.24
C LEU A 36 -7.79 12.87 4.21
N GLN A 37 -8.49 13.19 3.12
CA GLN A 37 -9.25 14.43 3.01
C GLN A 37 -10.35 14.52 4.06
N LYS A 38 -11.05 13.43 4.39
CA LYS A 38 -12.01 13.40 5.51
C LYS A 38 -11.34 13.74 6.85
N VAL A 39 -10.14 13.21 7.09
CA VAL A 39 -9.37 13.50 8.31
C VAL A 39 -8.98 14.98 8.33
N ILE A 40 -8.44 15.52 7.23
CA ILE A 40 -8.08 16.93 7.10
C ILE A 40 -9.31 17.82 7.29
N ASP A 41 -10.44 17.50 6.66
CA ASP A 41 -11.70 18.23 6.82
C ASP A 41 -12.19 18.22 8.26
N LYS A 42 -12.08 17.08 8.96
CA LYS A 42 -12.41 16.97 10.39
C LYS A 42 -11.51 17.86 11.25
N MET A 43 -10.20 17.84 11.03
CA MET A 43 -9.23 18.62 11.83
C MET A 43 -9.31 20.12 11.55
N THR A 44 -9.55 20.50 10.29
CA THR A 44 -9.68 21.89 9.85
C THR A 44 -11.09 22.46 10.09
N TYR A 45 -12.02 21.67 10.64
CA TYR A 45 -13.45 22.00 10.70
C TYR A 45 -14.00 22.46 9.33
N PHE A 46 -13.70 21.70 8.29
CA PHE A 46 -14.03 21.95 6.89
C PHE A 46 -13.42 23.26 6.38
N GLY A 47 -12.11 23.44 6.60
CA GLY A 47 -11.33 24.60 6.14
C GLY A 47 -11.53 25.89 6.95
N ARG A 48 -12.12 25.84 8.14
CA ARG A 48 -12.30 27.00 9.03
C ARG A 48 -11.10 27.27 9.93
N HIS A 49 -10.34 26.24 10.23
CA HIS A 49 -9.13 26.25 11.04
C HIS A 49 -8.02 25.49 10.31
N ASP A 50 -6.80 25.63 10.79
CA ASP A 50 -5.69 24.78 10.34
C ASP A 50 -5.64 23.49 11.16
N TYR A 51 -4.84 22.52 10.73
CA TYR A 51 -4.48 21.36 11.55
C TYR A 51 -3.02 21.47 12.01
N ALA A 52 -2.64 20.68 13.00
CA ALA A 52 -1.29 20.56 13.50
C ALA A 52 -0.93 19.08 13.60
N ILE A 53 0.32 18.75 13.24
CA ILE A 53 0.91 17.44 13.49
C ILE A 53 1.57 17.49 14.86
N GLU A 54 1.11 16.62 15.76
CA GLU A 54 1.61 16.55 17.14
C GLU A 54 2.78 15.56 17.29
N ASP A 55 2.75 14.46 16.53
CA ASP A 55 3.76 13.40 16.59
C ASP A 55 3.77 12.61 15.27
N ILE A 56 4.95 12.18 14.83
CA ILE A 56 5.15 11.28 13.70
C ILE A 56 6.01 10.11 14.19
N GLN A 57 5.56 8.89 13.92
CA GLN A 57 6.28 7.67 14.24
C GLN A 57 6.45 6.86 12.98
N THR A 58 7.70 6.50 12.68
CA THR A 58 8.08 5.72 11.51
C THR A 58 8.45 4.29 11.90
N SER A 59 8.40 3.39 10.93
CA SER A 59 8.90 2.02 11.08
C SER A 59 9.39 1.48 9.74
N GLY A 60 10.26 0.46 9.78
CA GLY A 60 10.63 -0.31 8.60
C GLY A 60 11.53 0.47 7.64
N LYS A 61 11.13 0.65 6.38
CA LYS A 61 11.91 1.41 5.40
C LYS A 61 11.84 2.92 5.65
N PHE A 62 10.79 3.39 6.30
CA PHE A 62 10.64 4.79 6.67
C PHE A 62 11.69 5.24 7.69
N ASP A 63 12.17 4.35 8.56
CA ASP A 63 13.24 4.63 9.53
C ASP A 63 14.58 5.03 8.87
N LYS A 64 14.73 4.72 7.58
CA LYS A 64 15.94 5.05 6.82
C LYS A 64 15.88 6.41 6.15
N LEU A 65 14.68 6.98 5.97
CA LEU A 65 14.51 8.22 5.22
C LEU A 65 14.69 9.43 6.14
N HIS A 66 15.35 10.46 5.62
CA HIS A 66 15.44 11.75 6.30
C HIS A 66 14.39 12.70 5.71
N PHE A 67 13.31 12.93 6.45
CA PHE A 67 12.31 13.93 6.14
C PHE A 67 11.92 14.69 7.42
N ALA A 68 11.22 15.82 7.27
CA ALA A 68 10.77 16.66 8.35
C ALA A 68 9.71 15.89 9.13
N GLU A 69 9.88 15.84 10.44
CA GLU A 69 8.95 15.21 11.38
C GLU A 69 8.41 16.29 12.33
N ASP A 70 8.04 17.45 11.78
CA ASP A 70 7.58 18.60 12.57
C ASP A 70 6.20 19.12 12.16
N GLU A 71 5.70 20.11 12.90
CA GLU A 71 4.36 20.70 12.76
C GLU A 71 4.08 21.33 11.39
N ARG A 72 5.09 21.48 10.52
CA ARG A 72 4.95 22.14 9.20
C ARG A 72 4.86 21.16 8.03
N VAL A 73 4.89 19.86 8.33
CA VAL A 73 4.75 18.83 7.30
C VAL A 73 3.35 18.88 6.70
N ASP A 74 3.27 18.91 5.37
CA ASP A 74 1.99 18.72 4.69
C ASP A 74 1.61 17.23 4.75
N LEU A 75 0.48 16.94 5.41
CA LEU A 75 -0.02 15.58 5.58
C LEU A 75 -0.29 14.88 4.24
N ARG A 76 -0.68 15.65 3.20
CA ARG A 76 -0.85 15.14 1.83
C ARG A 76 0.48 14.71 1.23
N ALA A 77 1.51 15.55 1.37
CA ALA A 77 2.85 15.22 0.90
C ALA A 77 3.43 14.01 1.62
N LEU A 78 3.20 13.90 2.93
CA LEU A 78 3.63 12.76 3.73
C LEU A 78 2.92 11.46 3.30
N ASN A 79 1.62 11.53 3.02
CA ASN A 79 0.85 10.39 2.52
C ASN A 79 1.30 9.95 1.13
N ALA A 80 1.55 10.91 0.22
CA ALA A 80 2.07 10.63 -1.11
C ALA A 80 3.46 9.97 -1.06
N MET A 81 4.37 10.51 -0.25
CA MET A 81 5.69 9.92 -0.03
C MET A 81 5.58 8.49 0.55
N ALA A 82 4.68 8.28 1.51
CA ALA A 82 4.44 6.96 2.08
C ALA A 82 4.02 5.95 1.01
N GLU A 83 3.17 6.37 0.08
CA GLU A 83 2.73 5.54 -1.03
C GLU A 83 3.84 5.29 -2.05
N CYS A 84 4.68 6.30 -2.35
CA CYS A 84 5.87 6.10 -3.18
C CYS A 84 6.77 4.99 -2.61
N VAL A 85 6.92 4.91 -1.28
CA VAL A 85 7.73 3.87 -0.63
C VAL A 85 7.09 2.49 -0.76
N LYS A 86 5.78 2.41 -0.50
CA LYS A 86 5.02 1.15 -0.60
C LYS A 86 5.07 0.58 -2.02
N ARG A 87 4.88 1.44 -3.03
CA ARG A 87 4.88 1.08 -4.45
C ARG A 87 6.24 0.63 -4.97
N ASN A 88 7.33 1.12 -4.36
CA ASN A 88 8.69 0.81 -4.79
C ASN A 88 9.47 0.08 -3.68
N PRO A 89 9.04 -1.13 -3.27
CA PRO A 89 9.64 -1.80 -2.12
C PRO A 89 11.06 -2.28 -2.41
N ASP A 90 11.42 -2.56 -3.65
CA ASP A 90 12.72 -3.14 -3.97
C ASP A 90 13.86 -2.11 -4.10
N LEU A 91 13.55 -0.82 -3.95
CA LEU A 91 14.56 0.23 -3.95
C LEU A 91 15.53 0.09 -2.77
N ASP A 92 16.78 0.48 -3.02
CA ASP A 92 17.76 0.66 -1.96
C ASP A 92 17.53 2.00 -1.26
N TYR A 93 16.76 1.97 -0.18
CA TYR A 93 16.46 3.17 0.61
C TYR A 93 17.67 3.76 1.34
N ASP A 94 18.78 3.00 1.48
CA ASP A 94 20.04 3.60 1.94
C ASP A 94 20.67 4.46 0.83
N ALA A 95 20.53 4.06 -0.44
CA ALA A 95 20.94 4.88 -1.58
C ALA A 95 20.06 6.12 -1.75
N VAL A 96 18.73 6.00 -1.56
CA VAL A 96 17.82 7.15 -1.58
C VAL A 96 18.17 8.15 -0.48
N ARG A 97 18.39 7.69 0.76
CA ARG A 97 18.85 8.55 1.88
C ARG A 97 20.16 9.25 1.52
N ASP A 98 21.15 8.47 1.08
CA ASP A 98 22.48 9.02 0.76
C ASP A 98 22.41 10.03 -0.39
N TYR A 99 21.50 9.86 -1.35
CA TYR A 99 21.25 10.85 -2.41
C TYR A 99 20.69 12.14 -1.83
N CYS A 100 19.63 12.05 -1.01
CA CYS A 100 19.04 13.22 -0.37
C CYS A 100 20.09 14.00 0.45
N ASP A 101 20.92 13.31 1.22
CA ASP A 101 21.98 13.90 2.03
C ASP A 101 23.11 14.53 1.17
N ASN A 102 23.51 13.89 0.06
CA ASN A 102 24.63 14.37 -0.76
C ASN A 102 24.27 15.51 -1.73
N PHE A 103 23.00 15.62 -2.11
CA PHE A 103 22.48 16.63 -3.03
C PHE A 103 21.68 17.73 -2.32
N ASP A 104 21.78 17.81 -0.99
CA ASP A 104 21.10 18.80 -0.14
C ASP A 104 19.59 18.88 -0.44
N VAL A 105 18.96 17.72 -0.72
CA VAL A 105 17.53 17.65 -1.00
C VAL A 105 16.79 18.14 0.26
N PRO A 106 15.83 19.08 0.13
CA PRO A 106 15.07 19.51 1.29
C PRO A 106 14.40 18.31 1.96
N VAL A 107 14.43 18.26 3.28
CA VAL A 107 13.73 17.23 4.09
C VAL A 107 12.21 17.32 3.98
N ASP A 108 11.66 17.95 2.94
CA ASP A 108 10.23 18.02 2.68
C ASP A 108 9.75 16.68 2.07
N PRO A 109 8.70 16.03 2.60
CA PRO A 109 8.19 14.79 2.04
C PRO A 109 7.84 14.83 0.55
N LEU A 110 7.42 15.99 0.01
CA LEU A 110 7.19 16.17 -1.43
C LEU A 110 8.49 16.00 -2.23
N MET A 111 9.60 16.55 -1.72
CA MET A 111 10.91 16.46 -2.36
C MET A 111 11.47 15.04 -2.28
N VAL A 112 11.33 14.40 -1.11
CA VAL A 112 11.74 13.00 -0.91
C VAL A 112 10.90 12.05 -1.79
N GLY A 113 9.58 12.27 -1.89
CA GLY A 113 8.70 11.52 -2.79
C GLY A 113 9.08 11.69 -4.26
N ASN A 114 9.46 12.90 -4.69
CA ASN A 114 9.99 13.15 -6.04
C ASN A 114 11.26 12.34 -6.33
N VAL A 115 12.16 12.20 -5.36
CA VAL A 115 13.36 11.36 -5.49
C VAL A 115 12.98 9.89 -5.63
N ILE A 116 12.09 9.37 -4.78
CA ILE A 116 11.68 7.96 -4.81
C ILE A 116 11.05 7.59 -6.17
N MET A 117 10.15 8.44 -6.69
CA MET A 117 9.50 8.22 -7.98
C MET A 117 10.45 8.29 -9.18
N GLN A 118 11.66 8.80 -8.97
CA GLN A 118 12.70 8.94 -9.98
C GLN A 118 13.95 8.13 -9.63
N ALA A 119 13.85 7.14 -8.73
CA ALA A 119 15.00 6.42 -8.22
C ALA A 119 15.82 5.70 -9.33
N ASP A 120 15.16 5.26 -10.40
CA ASP A 120 15.84 4.67 -11.58
C ASP A 120 16.65 5.69 -12.39
N GLU A 121 16.35 6.99 -12.25
CA GLU A 121 17.08 8.09 -12.88
C GLU A 121 18.25 8.55 -12.00
N MET A 122 18.35 8.09 -10.74
CA MET A 122 19.46 8.41 -9.86
C MET A 122 20.77 7.86 -10.43
N PRO A 123 21.84 8.66 -10.50
CA PRO A 123 23.12 8.25 -11.07
C PRO A 123 23.96 7.43 -10.09
N PHE A 124 23.33 6.44 -9.46
CA PHE A 124 23.88 5.65 -8.38
C PHE A 124 24.66 4.44 -8.90
N CYS A 125 25.77 4.15 -8.25
CA CYS A 125 26.54 2.93 -8.42
C CYS A 125 26.94 2.39 -7.04
N GLY A 126 26.52 1.16 -6.75
CA GLY A 126 26.95 0.45 -5.54
C GLY A 126 28.45 0.13 -5.56
N TYR A 127 29.06 0.03 -4.38
CA TYR A 127 30.44 -0.41 -4.26
C TYR A 127 30.58 -1.92 -4.52
N SER A 128 31.74 -2.35 -5.02
CA SER A 128 32.08 -3.78 -5.16
C SER A 128 32.32 -4.48 -3.81
N VAL A 129 32.53 -3.69 -2.75
CA VAL A 129 32.77 -4.15 -1.38
C VAL A 129 31.85 -3.41 -0.42
N ALA A 130 31.36 -4.12 0.60
CA ALA A 130 30.58 -3.49 1.65
C ALA A 130 31.43 -2.51 2.47
N VAL A 131 30.81 -1.40 2.90
CA VAL A 131 31.39 -0.47 3.86
C VAL A 131 30.96 -0.92 5.26
N ASP A 132 31.81 -1.71 5.92
CA ASP A 132 31.45 -2.44 7.17
C ASP A 132 31.19 -1.55 8.40
N SER A 133 31.33 -0.22 8.32
CA SER A 133 31.22 0.70 9.46
C SER A 133 29.92 1.52 9.44
N GLU A 134 29.09 1.35 10.49
CA GLU A 134 27.85 2.14 10.73
C GLU A 134 28.08 3.66 10.72
N ALA A 135 29.30 4.10 11.02
CA ALA A 135 29.75 5.48 10.86
C ALA A 135 31.02 5.49 10.00
N SER A 136 30.84 5.50 8.69
CA SER A 136 31.97 5.41 7.75
C SER A 136 32.84 6.65 7.81
N LEU A 137 34.15 6.43 7.98
CA LEU A 137 35.11 7.51 7.83
C LEU A 137 35.28 7.80 6.33
N PRO A 138 35.65 9.05 5.95
CA PRO A 138 35.94 9.37 4.55
C PRO A 138 36.96 8.43 3.90
N SER A 139 37.95 7.94 4.67
CA SER A 139 38.93 6.94 4.22
C SER A 139 38.31 5.59 3.85
N ASP A 140 37.25 5.18 4.56
CA ASP A 140 36.55 3.93 4.27
C ASP A 140 35.82 4.03 2.93
N LEU A 141 35.14 5.17 2.69
CA LEU A 141 34.47 5.46 1.42
C LEU A 141 35.46 5.58 0.26
N TRP A 142 36.58 6.29 0.45
CA TRP A 142 37.63 6.37 -0.56
C TRP A 142 38.21 5.00 -0.91
N ARG A 143 38.38 4.14 0.09
CA ARG A 143 38.86 2.79 -0.14
C ARG A 143 37.85 1.95 -0.90
N ALA A 144 36.57 1.97 -0.51
CA ALA A 144 35.51 1.23 -1.20
C ALA A 144 35.35 1.68 -2.66
N TYR A 145 35.33 3.00 -2.88
CA TYR A 145 35.28 3.57 -4.22
C TYR A 145 36.51 3.19 -5.06
N GLY A 146 37.71 3.33 -4.49
CA GLY A 146 38.95 2.95 -5.17
C GLY A 146 39.04 1.47 -5.52
N LEU A 147 38.53 0.58 -4.67
CA LEU A 147 38.43 -0.86 -4.96
C LEU A 147 37.46 -1.10 -6.11
N THR A 148 36.30 -0.45 -6.09
CA THR A 148 35.28 -0.55 -7.15
C THR A 148 35.86 -0.13 -8.51
N LEU A 149 36.61 0.96 -8.57
CA LEU A 149 37.28 1.40 -9.80
C LEU A 149 38.35 0.40 -10.29
N LEU A 150 39.09 -0.22 -9.38
CA LEU A 150 40.10 -1.22 -9.73
C LEU A 150 39.47 -2.51 -10.23
N ASP A 151 38.35 -2.93 -9.64
CA ASP A 151 37.59 -4.09 -10.07
C ASP A 151 37.01 -3.85 -11.48
N GLN A 152 36.36 -2.71 -11.71
CA GLN A 152 35.86 -2.31 -13.04
C GLN A 152 36.99 -2.25 -14.08
N ALA A 153 38.13 -1.65 -13.74
CA ALA A 153 39.28 -1.60 -14.65
C ALA A 153 39.85 -3.00 -14.95
N SER A 154 39.80 -3.91 -13.98
CA SER A 154 40.26 -5.30 -14.14
C SER A 154 39.31 -6.10 -15.03
N GLU A 155 38.00 -5.94 -14.88
CA GLU A 155 36.98 -6.57 -15.72
C GLU A 155 37.08 -6.11 -17.19
N GLU A 156 37.21 -4.79 -17.43
CA GLU A 156 37.41 -4.23 -18.76
C GLU A 156 38.70 -4.74 -19.41
N LEU A 157 39.78 -4.86 -18.63
CA LEU A 157 41.04 -5.40 -19.09
C LEU A 157 40.94 -6.89 -19.43
N GLU A 158 40.23 -7.68 -18.62
CA GLU A 158 39.97 -9.09 -18.91
C GLU A 158 39.15 -9.27 -20.20
N SER A 159 38.10 -8.47 -20.37
CA SER A 159 37.31 -8.40 -21.60
C SER A 159 38.19 -8.12 -22.82
N CYS A 160 39.08 -7.13 -22.71
CA CYS A 160 40.04 -6.81 -23.77
C CYS A 160 40.99 -7.98 -24.06
N VAL A 161 41.59 -8.61 -23.04
CA VAL A 161 42.51 -9.74 -23.20
C VAL A 161 41.84 -10.92 -23.91
N ASN A 162 40.55 -11.13 -23.67
CA ASN A 162 39.76 -12.19 -24.27
C ASN A 162 39.36 -11.92 -25.73
N ASP A 163 39.57 -10.70 -26.26
CA ASP A 163 39.33 -10.40 -27.68
C ASP A 163 40.25 -11.23 -28.60
N ASN A 164 39.65 -12.01 -29.49
CA ASN A 164 40.32 -12.88 -30.46
C ASN A 164 41.08 -12.09 -31.54
N ARG A 165 40.82 -10.80 -31.70
CA ARG A 165 41.49 -9.91 -32.66
C ARG A 165 42.86 -9.44 -32.19
N LEU A 166 43.16 -9.53 -30.89
CA LEU A 166 44.45 -9.09 -30.34
C LEU A 166 45.56 -10.11 -30.59
N SER A 167 46.74 -9.60 -30.92
CA SER A 167 47.93 -10.43 -31.05
C SER A 167 48.36 -11.01 -29.68
N PRO A 168 49.04 -12.17 -29.65
CA PRO A 168 49.57 -12.73 -28.39
C PRO A 168 50.46 -11.76 -27.61
N ALA A 169 51.25 -10.94 -28.31
CA ALA A 169 52.09 -9.91 -27.68
C ALA A 169 51.25 -8.80 -27.03
N SER A 170 50.17 -8.37 -27.68
CA SER A 170 49.23 -7.38 -27.12
C SER A 170 48.53 -7.92 -25.88
N LYS A 171 48.09 -9.18 -25.90
CA LYS A 171 47.48 -9.84 -24.74
C LYS A 171 48.45 -9.93 -23.55
N ALA A 172 49.69 -10.32 -23.80
CA ALA A 172 50.74 -10.35 -22.77
C ALA A 172 51.00 -8.96 -22.16
N SER A 173 51.01 -7.91 -22.98
CA SER A 173 51.15 -6.53 -22.48
C SER A 173 49.97 -6.10 -21.61
N LEU A 174 48.74 -6.47 -21.96
CA LEU A 174 47.55 -6.17 -21.16
C LEU A 174 47.58 -6.92 -19.82
N LEU A 175 47.95 -8.20 -19.80
CA LEU A 175 48.10 -8.97 -18.56
C LEU A 175 49.12 -8.33 -17.60
N ASN A 176 50.24 -7.82 -18.11
CA ASN A 176 51.20 -7.08 -17.30
C ASN A 176 50.61 -5.78 -16.71
N ILE A 177 49.68 -5.13 -17.42
CA ILE A 177 48.96 -3.96 -16.89
C ILE A 177 48.01 -4.39 -15.75
N GLY A 178 47.34 -5.53 -15.87
CA GLY A 178 46.53 -6.11 -14.79
C GLY A 178 47.33 -6.33 -13.51
N GLU A 179 48.56 -6.87 -13.61
CA GLU A 179 49.45 -7.01 -12.44
C GLU A 179 49.83 -5.65 -11.81
N LEU A 180 49.98 -4.61 -12.62
CA LEU A 180 50.25 -3.25 -12.13
C LEU A 180 49.04 -2.63 -11.43
N LEU A 181 47.83 -2.86 -11.93
CA LEU A 181 46.58 -2.40 -11.29
C LEU A 181 46.43 -2.95 -9.88
N GLY A 182 46.77 -4.23 -9.67
CA GLY A 182 46.75 -4.86 -8.33
C GLY A 182 47.70 -4.25 -7.30
N ASN A 183 48.65 -3.40 -7.72
CA ASN A 183 49.57 -2.68 -6.82
C ASN A 183 49.12 -1.24 -6.51
N VAL A 184 48.01 -0.77 -7.10
CA VAL A 184 47.50 0.59 -6.86
C VAL A 184 46.84 0.66 -5.49
N PRO A 185 47.23 1.60 -4.61
CA PRO A 185 46.55 1.77 -3.32
C PRO A 185 45.12 2.31 -3.54
N ALA A 186 44.12 1.47 -3.30
CA ALA A 186 42.72 1.79 -3.54
C ALA A 186 42.26 3.09 -2.85
N GLU A 187 42.56 3.25 -1.57
CA GLU A 187 42.20 4.47 -0.82
C GLU A 187 42.76 5.74 -1.46
N ALA A 188 44.04 5.73 -1.87
CA ALA A 188 44.66 6.90 -2.50
C ALA A 188 44.08 7.16 -3.90
N LEU A 189 43.72 6.11 -4.63
CA LEU A 189 43.03 6.23 -5.91
C LEU A 189 41.65 6.86 -5.73
N GLY A 190 40.82 6.29 -4.85
CA GLY A 190 39.46 6.77 -4.60
C GLY A 190 39.45 8.21 -4.07
N ALA A 191 40.34 8.55 -3.12
CA ALA A 191 40.48 9.92 -2.62
C ALA A 191 40.84 10.90 -3.74
N ARG A 192 41.75 10.51 -4.64
CA ARG A 192 42.15 11.35 -5.77
C ARG A 192 41.02 11.55 -6.78
N MET A 193 40.26 10.50 -7.07
CA MET A 193 39.13 10.57 -8.02
C MET A 193 37.97 11.38 -7.43
N ALA A 194 37.63 11.18 -6.16
CA ALA A 194 36.61 11.94 -5.47
C ALA A 194 36.98 13.43 -5.30
N ALA A 195 38.27 13.75 -5.13
CA ALA A 195 38.73 15.14 -5.00
C ALA A 195 38.45 16.02 -6.25
N GLY A 196 38.17 15.40 -7.40
CA GLY A 196 37.75 16.12 -8.61
C GLY A 196 36.38 16.79 -8.49
N GLY A 197 35.53 16.32 -7.56
CA GLY A 197 34.17 16.81 -7.35
C GLY A 197 33.14 16.27 -8.35
N ASP A 198 33.56 15.43 -9.29
CA ASP A 198 32.72 14.77 -10.29
C ASP A 198 31.85 13.65 -9.70
N VAL A 199 32.15 13.20 -8.47
CA VAL A 199 31.40 12.15 -7.78
C VAL A 199 31.11 12.52 -6.33
N CYS A 200 29.94 12.11 -5.84
CA CYS A 200 29.60 12.07 -4.41
C CYS A 200 29.80 10.65 -3.88
N LEU A 201 30.35 10.51 -2.67
CA LEU A 201 30.45 9.22 -2.01
C LEU A 201 29.40 9.15 -0.90
N GLY A 202 28.45 8.23 -1.02
CA GLY A 202 27.54 7.79 0.04
C GLY A 202 28.07 6.54 0.74
N HIS A 203 27.36 6.11 1.77
CA HIS A 203 27.64 4.87 2.49
C HIS A 203 27.30 3.63 1.64
N SER A 204 26.18 3.68 0.93
CA SER A 204 25.66 2.63 0.05
C SER A 204 26.41 2.52 -1.29
N GLY A 205 27.03 3.60 -1.76
CA GLY A 205 27.69 3.67 -3.06
C GLY A 205 28.15 5.07 -3.41
N TYR A 206 28.26 5.37 -4.70
CA TYR A 206 28.64 6.69 -5.19
C TYR A 206 27.67 7.19 -6.27
N PHE A 207 27.64 8.50 -6.46
CA PHE A 207 26.81 9.18 -7.45
C PHE A 207 27.68 9.96 -8.42
N ASP A 208 27.44 9.84 -9.72
CA ASP A 208 28.02 10.73 -10.73
C ASP A 208 27.30 12.09 -10.69
N ARG A 209 28.06 13.18 -10.58
CA ARG A 209 27.50 14.56 -10.60
C ARG A 209 27.39 15.13 -12.01
N ASN A 210 27.99 14.48 -13.00
CA ASN A 210 27.95 14.94 -14.39
C ASN A 210 26.78 14.34 -15.20
N SER A 211 26.07 13.38 -14.62
CA SER A 211 24.81 12.83 -15.15
C SER A 211 23.64 13.77 -14.87
N ASN A 212 22.49 13.48 -15.49
CA ASN A 212 21.25 14.19 -15.17
C ASN A 212 20.87 13.89 -13.72
N GLU A 213 20.75 14.94 -12.90
CA GLU A 213 20.23 14.83 -11.54
C GLU A 213 18.71 14.62 -11.57
N VAL A 214 18.15 14.13 -10.47
CA VAL A 214 16.71 14.06 -10.26
C VAL A 214 16.13 15.47 -10.34
N ASP A 215 15.06 15.64 -11.12
CA ASP A 215 14.32 16.89 -11.12
C ASP A 215 13.38 16.92 -9.91
N LEU A 216 13.83 17.59 -8.84
CA LEU A 216 13.07 17.72 -7.58
C LEU A 216 11.74 18.48 -7.76
N MET A 217 11.54 19.16 -8.90
CA MET A 217 10.33 19.91 -9.22
C MET A 217 9.51 19.24 -10.32
N LYS A 218 9.80 17.97 -10.66
CA LYS A 218 9.11 17.23 -11.72
C LYS A 218 7.63 17.05 -11.43
N PHE A 219 7.31 16.69 -10.19
CA PHE A 219 5.95 16.55 -9.70
C PHE A 219 5.67 17.63 -8.67
N ASP A 220 4.65 18.45 -8.91
CA ASP A 220 4.01 19.18 -7.82
C ASP A 220 3.23 18.21 -6.89
N LEU A 221 2.62 18.73 -5.82
CA LEU A 221 1.93 17.87 -4.85
C LEU A 221 0.77 17.07 -5.46
N ASP A 222 -0.03 17.71 -6.31
CA ASP A 222 -1.19 17.07 -6.92
C ASP A 222 -0.72 16.02 -7.94
N GLU A 223 0.34 16.32 -8.70
CA GLU A 223 0.97 15.39 -9.64
C GLU A 223 1.66 14.22 -8.93
N LEU A 224 2.33 14.45 -7.79
CA LEU A 224 2.97 13.39 -7.00
C LEU A 224 1.92 12.47 -6.39
N GLU A 225 0.87 13.02 -5.78
CA GLU A 225 -0.26 12.21 -5.30
C GLU A 225 -0.85 11.38 -6.43
N GLN A 226 -1.14 12.01 -7.57
CA GLN A 226 -1.66 11.27 -8.72
C GLN A 226 -0.70 10.14 -9.12
N ALA A 227 0.59 10.42 -9.28
CA ALA A 227 1.57 9.42 -9.70
C ALA A 227 1.79 8.31 -8.67
N ALA A 228 1.75 8.63 -7.37
CA ALA A 228 1.92 7.67 -6.28
C ALA A 228 0.73 6.70 -6.22
N PHE A 229 -0.49 7.23 -6.27
CA PHE A 229 -1.73 6.47 -6.11
C PHE A 229 -2.30 5.92 -7.44
N GLU A 230 -1.76 6.29 -8.60
CA GLU A 230 -2.30 5.86 -9.90
C GLU A 230 -2.21 4.34 -10.07
N GLY A 231 -3.38 3.71 -10.21
CA GLY A 231 -3.49 2.27 -10.42
C GLY A 231 -3.29 1.43 -9.16
N ASP A 232 -3.21 2.06 -7.97
CA ASP A 232 -3.25 1.31 -6.71
C ASP A 232 -4.66 0.78 -6.46
N ARG A 233 -4.77 -0.54 -6.33
CA ARG A 233 -6.03 -1.23 -6.04
C ARG A 233 -6.51 -0.95 -4.63
N ASP A 234 -5.60 -0.73 -3.68
CA ASP A 234 -5.94 -0.41 -2.30
C ASP A 234 -6.64 0.94 -2.19
N PHE A 235 -6.49 1.81 -3.20
CA PHE A 235 -7.12 3.12 -3.22
C PHE A 235 -8.07 3.30 -4.40
N ALA A 236 -8.53 2.20 -4.99
CA ALA A 236 -9.55 2.21 -6.02
C ALA A 236 -10.81 2.95 -5.55
N ALA A 237 -11.53 3.54 -6.52
CA ALA A 237 -12.80 4.21 -6.24
C ALA A 237 -13.82 3.24 -5.60
N ASP A 238 -13.82 1.99 -6.06
CA ASP A 238 -14.57 0.89 -5.47
C ASP A 238 -13.68 0.16 -4.47
N ARG A 239 -13.94 0.39 -3.19
CA ARG A 239 -13.23 -0.26 -2.09
C ARG A 239 -14.13 -0.42 -0.87
N ILE A 240 -13.73 -1.31 0.02
CA ILE A 240 -14.33 -1.46 1.35
C ILE A 240 -13.22 -1.19 2.35
N VAL A 241 -13.44 -0.31 3.32
CA VAL A 241 -12.54 -0.18 4.48
C VAL A 241 -13.17 -0.96 5.61
N VAL A 242 -12.50 -1.97 6.15
CA VAL A 242 -12.96 -2.69 7.34
C VAL A 242 -12.10 -2.26 8.52
N TYR A 243 -12.72 -2.11 9.69
CA TYR A 243 -12.02 -1.82 10.93
C TYR A 243 -11.84 -3.13 11.68
N ALA A 244 -10.60 -3.63 11.73
CA ALA A 244 -10.24 -4.87 12.37
C ALA A 244 -9.86 -4.63 13.83
N GLU A 245 -10.41 -5.42 14.73
CA GLU A 245 -10.15 -5.34 16.16
C GLU A 245 -10.10 -6.74 16.78
N ASP A 246 -9.39 -6.88 17.90
CA ASP A 246 -9.54 -8.05 18.76
C ASP A 246 -11.01 -8.21 19.20
N ARG A 247 -11.55 -9.43 19.07
CA ARG A 247 -12.93 -9.76 19.41
C ARG A 247 -13.31 -9.37 20.84
N GLU A 248 -12.42 -9.60 21.82
CA GLU A 248 -12.72 -9.19 23.21
C GLU A 248 -12.80 -7.66 23.36
N ALA A 249 -11.96 -6.92 22.63
CA ALA A 249 -11.96 -5.46 22.65
C ALA A 249 -13.18 -4.87 21.93
N ALA A 250 -13.58 -5.46 20.81
CA ALA A 250 -14.81 -5.11 20.07
C ALA A 250 -16.06 -5.32 20.93
N ASP A 251 -16.17 -6.45 21.63
CA ASP A 251 -17.26 -6.74 22.57
C ASP A 251 -17.34 -5.74 23.73
N LEU A 252 -16.19 -5.17 24.12
CA LEU A 252 -16.06 -4.16 25.16
C LEU A 252 -16.21 -2.72 24.65
N GLY A 253 -16.28 -2.52 23.33
CA GLY A 253 -16.37 -1.21 22.68
C GLY A 253 -15.13 -0.33 22.92
N LEU A 254 -13.94 -0.95 22.98
CA LEU A 254 -12.68 -0.24 23.15
C LEU A 254 -12.28 0.34 21.79
N ASN A 255 -12.14 1.65 21.64
CA ASN A 255 -11.93 2.25 20.31
C ASN A 255 -10.46 2.14 19.85
N ILE A 256 -10.00 0.92 19.52
CA ILE A 256 -8.62 0.59 19.11
C ILE A 256 -8.52 -0.06 17.72
N SER A 257 -9.62 -0.09 16.97
CA SER A 257 -9.70 -0.75 15.68
C SER A 257 -8.70 -0.22 14.65
N LEU A 258 -8.11 -1.12 13.85
CA LEU A 258 -7.16 -0.81 12.79
C LEU A 258 -7.84 -0.88 11.41
N PRO A 259 -7.80 0.18 10.60
CA PRO A 259 -8.43 0.19 9.29
C PRO A 259 -7.63 -0.65 8.29
N LEU A 260 -8.34 -1.47 7.51
CA LEU A 260 -7.84 -2.28 6.40
C LEU A 260 -8.62 -1.91 5.15
N THR A 261 -7.91 -1.59 4.06
CA THR A 261 -8.58 -1.28 2.79
C THR A 261 -8.59 -2.49 1.87
N LEU A 262 -9.78 -2.89 1.42
CA LEU A 262 -10.05 -4.04 0.58
C LEU A 262 -10.47 -3.58 -0.83
N PRO A 263 -10.10 -4.32 -1.89
CA PRO A 263 -9.52 -5.65 -1.84
C PRO A 263 -7.99 -5.67 -1.80
N MET A 264 -7.43 -6.58 -1.00
CA MET A 264 -6.02 -6.95 -0.96
C MET A 264 -5.80 -8.32 -1.60
N ASP A 265 -4.58 -8.58 -2.09
CA ASP A 265 -4.17 -9.96 -2.43
C ASP A 265 -4.31 -10.87 -1.19
N ALA A 266 -4.65 -12.14 -1.40
CA ALA A 266 -4.90 -13.06 -0.30
C ALA A 266 -3.69 -13.22 0.63
N ALA A 267 -2.46 -13.25 0.08
CA ALA A 267 -1.25 -13.37 0.89
C ALA A 267 -0.92 -12.06 1.63
N GLU A 268 -1.25 -10.92 1.02
CA GLU A 268 -1.10 -9.59 1.63
C GLU A 268 -2.08 -9.40 2.79
N LEU A 269 -3.35 -9.78 2.61
CA LEU A 269 -4.35 -9.76 3.67
C LEU A 269 -3.93 -10.64 4.85
N GLU A 270 -3.49 -11.88 4.58
CA GLU A 270 -3.00 -12.80 5.61
C GLU A 270 -1.80 -12.20 6.36
N GLY A 271 -0.84 -11.63 5.63
CA GLY A 271 0.33 -10.97 6.22
C GLY A 271 -0.04 -9.77 7.09
N THR A 272 -0.96 -8.92 6.62
CA THR A 272 -1.40 -7.71 7.31
C THR A 272 -2.18 -8.05 8.58
N LEU A 273 -3.12 -8.99 8.52
CA LEU A 273 -3.85 -9.47 9.70
C LEU A 273 -2.92 -10.08 10.74
N LYS A 274 -1.89 -10.80 10.30
CA LYS A 274 -0.87 -11.33 11.21
C LYS A 274 -0.06 -10.23 11.89
N ASP A 275 0.36 -9.21 11.13
CA ASP A 275 1.11 -8.08 11.68
C ASP A 275 0.27 -7.28 12.69
N ILE A 276 -1.02 -7.11 12.44
CA ILE A 276 -1.97 -6.51 13.40
C ILE A 276 -2.10 -7.37 14.65
N ALA A 277 -2.30 -8.68 14.48
CA ALA A 277 -2.43 -9.61 15.60
C ALA A 277 -1.17 -9.62 16.48
N GLU A 278 0.02 -9.59 15.87
CA GLU A 278 1.30 -9.47 16.59
C GLU A 278 1.40 -8.14 17.36
N MET A 279 0.86 -7.04 16.83
CA MET A 279 0.84 -5.73 17.46
C MET A 279 -0.10 -5.69 18.68
N GLU A 280 -1.28 -6.30 18.56
CA GLU A 280 -2.29 -6.38 19.62
C GLU A 280 -2.02 -7.51 20.63
N GLY A 281 -1.10 -8.43 20.31
CA GLY A 281 -0.75 -9.57 21.16
C GLY A 281 -1.80 -10.69 21.16
N VAL A 282 -2.54 -10.82 20.06
CA VAL A 282 -3.63 -11.79 19.86
C VAL A 282 -3.34 -12.75 18.70
N ASP A 283 -4.17 -13.77 18.52
CA ASP A 283 -4.11 -14.63 17.34
C ASP A 283 -4.86 -13.98 16.17
N ALA A 284 -4.36 -14.11 14.93
CA ALA A 284 -4.98 -13.49 13.76
C ALA A 284 -6.43 -13.94 13.49
N GLY A 285 -6.83 -15.13 13.97
CA GLY A 285 -8.20 -15.61 13.89
C GLY A 285 -9.16 -15.03 14.93
N GLU A 286 -8.64 -14.27 15.90
CA GLU A 286 -9.43 -13.53 16.90
C GLU A 286 -9.69 -12.09 16.45
N LEU A 287 -9.11 -11.64 15.34
CA LEU A 287 -9.45 -10.37 14.73
C LEU A 287 -10.82 -10.47 14.04
N VAL A 288 -11.71 -9.53 14.36
CA VAL A 288 -13.05 -9.38 13.77
C VAL A 288 -13.20 -8.01 13.15
N MET A 289 -14.15 -7.89 12.22
CA MET A 289 -14.61 -6.60 11.75
C MET A 289 -15.55 -6.00 12.81
N CYS A 290 -15.24 -4.81 13.30
CA CYS A 290 -16.10 -4.08 14.24
C CYS A 290 -16.91 -2.97 13.56
N ASP A 291 -16.43 -2.46 12.42
CA ASP A 291 -17.08 -1.42 11.62
C ASP A 291 -16.55 -1.48 10.17
N TYR A 292 -17.20 -0.76 9.26
CA TYR A 292 -16.78 -0.66 7.86
C TYR A 292 -17.21 0.65 7.18
N GLU A 293 -16.47 1.04 6.15
CA GLU A 293 -16.87 2.07 5.20
C GLU A 293 -16.97 1.50 3.78
N LEU A 294 -18.08 1.80 3.10
CA LEU A 294 -18.31 1.41 1.71
C LEU A 294 -18.05 2.59 0.77
N HIS A 295 -17.23 2.38 -0.26
CA HIS A 295 -16.85 3.40 -1.23
C HIS A 295 -17.22 2.98 -2.66
N GLY A 296 -17.33 3.96 -3.56
CA GLY A 296 -17.68 3.72 -4.96
C GLY A 296 -19.02 3.00 -5.12
N ARG A 297 -19.05 1.95 -5.95
CA ARG A 297 -20.20 1.09 -6.23
C ARG A 297 -20.71 0.35 -5.01
N PHE A 298 -19.89 0.11 -3.99
CA PHE A 298 -20.34 -0.55 -2.75
C PHE A 298 -21.31 0.31 -1.94
N ARG A 299 -21.41 1.62 -2.20
CA ARG A 299 -22.37 2.52 -1.50
C ARG A 299 -23.83 2.09 -1.64
N GLU A 300 -24.17 1.29 -2.64
CA GLU A 300 -25.51 0.70 -2.77
C GLU A 300 -25.86 -0.17 -1.54
N TYR A 301 -24.87 -0.81 -0.92
CA TYR A 301 -25.01 -1.60 0.31
C TYR A 301 -24.91 -0.76 1.59
N SER A 302 -24.99 0.58 1.53
CA SER A 302 -24.84 1.45 2.72
C SER A 302 -25.91 1.24 3.81
N TRP A 303 -27.04 0.62 3.46
CA TRP A 303 -28.11 0.26 4.40
C TRP A 303 -28.00 -1.18 4.91
N HIS A 304 -27.13 -1.97 4.29
CA HIS A 304 -26.85 -3.33 4.70
C HIS A 304 -25.99 -3.30 5.95
N ASP A 305 -26.27 -4.16 6.92
CA ASP A 305 -25.60 -4.23 8.21
C ASP A 305 -24.62 -5.40 8.20
N PHE A 306 -23.39 -5.17 7.71
CA PHE A 306 -22.35 -6.18 7.79
C PHE A 306 -21.87 -6.27 9.24
N GLY A 307 -22.01 -7.44 9.85
CA GLY A 307 -21.77 -7.64 11.27
C GLY A 307 -20.39 -8.20 11.58
N SER A 308 -20.07 -8.34 12.86
CA SER A 308 -18.86 -9.01 13.35
C SER A 308 -18.79 -10.50 12.98
N ASP A 309 -19.91 -11.08 12.56
CA ASP A 309 -20.00 -12.45 12.09
C ASP A 309 -19.58 -12.58 10.61
N ASP A 310 -19.54 -11.48 9.85
CA ASP A 310 -19.01 -11.45 8.49
C ASP A 310 -17.49 -11.45 8.53
N SER A 311 -16.86 -12.40 7.83
CA SER A 311 -15.42 -12.53 7.88
C SER A 311 -14.74 -11.44 7.04
N ILE A 312 -13.62 -10.90 7.54
CA ILE A 312 -12.78 -9.96 6.79
C ILE A 312 -12.34 -10.57 5.44
N ALA A 313 -12.15 -11.89 5.38
CA ALA A 313 -11.79 -12.60 4.16
C ALA A 313 -12.92 -12.59 3.11
N ASP A 314 -14.18 -12.75 3.53
CA ASP A 314 -15.33 -12.70 2.63
C ASP A 314 -15.62 -11.28 2.18
N MET A 315 -15.49 -10.29 3.07
CA MET A 315 -15.51 -8.87 2.70
C MET A 315 -14.43 -8.56 1.64
N ASN A 316 -13.23 -9.13 1.80
CA ASN A 316 -12.15 -8.98 0.82
C ASN A 316 -12.48 -9.63 -0.52
N ARG A 317 -13.06 -10.84 -0.51
CA ARG A 317 -13.48 -11.54 -1.72
C ARG A 317 -14.58 -10.79 -2.45
N PHE A 318 -15.58 -10.27 -1.74
CA PHE A 318 -16.63 -9.45 -2.33
C PHE A 318 -16.05 -8.19 -2.97
N ALA A 319 -15.13 -7.52 -2.27
CA ALA A 319 -14.43 -6.37 -2.79
C ALA A 319 -13.69 -6.71 -4.11
N GLN A 320 -12.98 -7.85 -4.12
CA GLN A 320 -12.20 -8.33 -5.26
C GLN A 320 -13.09 -8.64 -6.47
N ILE A 321 -14.24 -9.30 -6.25
CA ILE A 321 -15.19 -9.64 -7.31
C ILE A 321 -15.68 -8.38 -8.03
N VAL A 322 -16.10 -7.36 -7.27
CA VAL A 322 -16.63 -6.12 -7.87
C VAL A 322 -15.53 -5.36 -8.61
N VAL A 323 -14.32 -5.25 -8.03
CA VAL A 323 -13.19 -4.55 -8.67
C VAL A 323 -12.74 -5.24 -9.96
N ASP A 324 -12.64 -6.57 -9.97
CA ASP A 324 -12.22 -7.31 -11.17
C ASP A 324 -13.30 -7.38 -12.26
N ASN A 325 -14.56 -7.08 -11.92
CA ASN A 325 -15.70 -7.13 -12.84
C ASN A 325 -16.35 -5.74 -12.98
N PRO A 326 -15.81 -4.84 -13.83
CA PRO A 326 -16.36 -3.50 -13.99
C PRO A 326 -17.78 -3.48 -14.61
N GLU A 327 -18.13 -4.52 -15.37
CA GLU A 327 -19.46 -4.68 -15.98
C GLU A 327 -20.52 -5.21 -15.00
N LEU A 328 -20.12 -5.64 -13.79
CA LEU A 328 -21.07 -6.01 -12.75
C LEU A 328 -21.77 -4.76 -12.21
N SER A 329 -23.08 -4.69 -12.41
CA SER A 329 -23.94 -3.67 -11.81
C SER A 329 -24.20 -4.02 -10.34
N VAL A 330 -23.46 -3.36 -9.44
CA VAL A 330 -23.62 -3.56 -7.99
C VAL A 330 -25.02 -3.12 -7.52
N GLY A 331 -25.64 -2.14 -8.18
CA GLY A 331 -27.02 -1.75 -7.89
C GLY A 331 -28.02 -2.85 -8.24
N GLU A 332 -27.89 -3.51 -9.40
CA GLU A 332 -28.76 -4.65 -9.75
C GLU A 332 -28.51 -5.86 -8.84
N LEU A 333 -27.24 -6.11 -8.47
CA LEU A 333 -26.89 -7.14 -7.49
C LEU A 333 -27.55 -6.85 -6.13
N PHE A 334 -27.52 -5.60 -5.67
CA PHE A 334 -28.19 -5.17 -4.45
C PHE A 334 -29.71 -5.40 -4.53
N TYR A 335 -30.37 -4.93 -5.60
CA TYR A 335 -31.81 -5.14 -5.77
C TYR A 335 -32.19 -6.62 -5.81
N TYR A 336 -31.41 -7.44 -6.52
CA TYR A 336 -31.62 -8.88 -6.55
C TYR A 336 -31.52 -9.50 -5.15
N ASN A 337 -30.49 -9.14 -4.39
CA ASN A 337 -30.29 -9.66 -3.04
C ASN A 337 -31.38 -9.20 -2.06
N ASP A 338 -31.79 -7.92 -2.12
CA ASP A 338 -32.89 -7.36 -1.31
C ASP A 338 -34.22 -8.06 -1.59
N ASP A 339 -34.58 -8.24 -2.88
CA ASP A 339 -35.81 -8.92 -3.30
C ASP A 339 -35.86 -10.40 -2.86
N HIS A 340 -34.70 -11.04 -2.69
CA HIS A 340 -34.57 -12.44 -2.29
C HIS A 340 -34.16 -12.63 -0.82
N GLU A 341 -34.16 -11.55 -0.02
CA GLU A 341 -33.78 -11.56 1.39
C GLU A 341 -32.38 -12.18 1.65
N ILE A 342 -31.43 -11.90 0.76
CA ILE A 342 -30.04 -12.38 0.83
C ILE A 342 -29.17 -11.33 1.53
N TYR A 343 -28.82 -11.61 2.78
CA TYR A 343 -28.11 -10.67 3.65
C TYR A 343 -26.73 -11.17 4.11
N ASP A 344 -26.48 -12.47 4.08
CA ASP A 344 -25.17 -13.04 4.46
C ASP A 344 -24.13 -12.75 3.37
N ILE A 345 -22.92 -12.30 3.76
CA ILE A 345 -21.86 -11.95 2.79
C ILE A 345 -21.52 -13.10 1.83
N ASP A 346 -21.48 -14.34 2.32
CA ASP A 346 -21.21 -15.53 1.51
C ASP A 346 -22.25 -15.72 0.40
N ALA A 347 -23.52 -15.49 0.72
CA ALA A 347 -24.62 -15.63 -0.23
C ALA A 347 -24.67 -14.44 -1.22
N ILE A 348 -24.31 -13.23 -0.77
CA ILE A 348 -24.14 -12.06 -1.64
C ILE A 348 -23.03 -12.32 -2.67
N ILE A 349 -21.91 -12.92 -2.24
CA ILE A 349 -20.81 -13.34 -3.12
C ILE A 349 -21.29 -14.36 -4.15
N GLU A 350 -22.05 -15.38 -3.74
CA GLU A 350 -22.62 -16.36 -4.67
C GLU A 350 -23.54 -15.70 -5.71
N SER A 351 -24.39 -14.75 -5.30
CA SER A 351 -25.23 -13.99 -6.23
C SER A 351 -24.39 -13.21 -7.24
N ALA A 352 -23.32 -12.55 -6.80
CA ALA A 352 -22.42 -11.80 -7.66
C ALA A 352 -21.75 -12.71 -8.71
N GLU A 353 -21.22 -13.85 -8.28
CA GLU A 353 -20.57 -14.82 -9.17
C GLU A 353 -21.55 -15.39 -10.21
N LYS A 354 -22.79 -15.69 -9.81
CA LYS A 354 -23.82 -16.16 -10.74
C LYS A 354 -24.23 -15.08 -11.74
N MET A 355 -24.36 -13.82 -11.30
CA MET A 355 -24.63 -12.70 -12.20
C MET A 355 -23.52 -12.54 -13.23
N ILE A 356 -22.25 -12.56 -12.81
CA ILE A 356 -21.08 -12.50 -13.72
C ILE A 356 -21.12 -13.65 -14.72
N ALA A 357 -21.36 -14.89 -14.27
CA ALA A 357 -21.43 -16.05 -15.15
C ALA A 357 -22.55 -15.92 -16.20
N SER A 358 -23.67 -15.27 -15.86
CA SER A 358 -24.79 -15.05 -16.77
C SER A 358 -24.53 -13.98 -17.84
N GLN A 359 -23.66 -13.01 -17.58
CA GLN A 359 -23.28 -11.96 -18.53
C GLN A 359 -22.47 -12.49 -19.74
N GLY A 360 -21.88 -13.69 -19.63
CA GLY A 360 -21.14 -14.35 -20.71
C GLY A 360 -21.97 -15.24 -21.65
N ALA A 361 -23.29 -15.34 -21.44
CA ALA A 361 -24.15 -16.21 -22.25
C ALA A 361 -24.55 -15.54 -23.60
N PRO A 362 -24.51 -16.29 -24.73
CA PRO A 362 -24.71 -15.72 -26.07
C PRO A 362 -26.14 -15.27 -26.41
N ASP A 363 -27.12 -15.47 -25.53
CA ASP A 363 -28.48 -14.97 -25.68
C ASP A 363 -28.76 -13.95 -24.58
N GLY A 364 -28.59 -12.67 -24.93
CA GLY A 364 -28.75 -11.54 -24.04
C GLY A 364 -30.21 -11.31 -23.62
N ASP A 365 -30.57 -11.88 -22.48
CA ASP A 365 -31.53 -11.31 -21.53
C ASP A 365 -31.10 -11.79 -20.14
N LEU A 366 -30.79 -10.85 -19.24
CA LEU A 366 -30.53 -11.14 -17.82
C LEU A 366 -31.81 -11.70 -17.19
N CYS A 367 -32.00 -13.01 -17.26
CA CYS A 367 -33.16 -13.67 -16.68
C CYS A 367 -32.84 -13.96 -15.20
N LEU A 368 -32.96 -12.91 -14.36
CA LEU A 368 -32.75 -12.95 -12.91
C LEU A 368 -33.65 -13.99 -12.20
N ASP A 369 -34.77 -14.36 -12.83
CA ASP A 369 -35.71 -15.39 -12.34
C ASP A 369 -35.10 -16.81 -12.27
N ASN A 370 -34.03 -17.10 -13.01
CA ASN A 370 -33.42 -18.45 -13.03
C ASN A 370 -32.44 -18.69 -11.86
N LEU A 371 -32.22 -17.71 -10.99
CA LEU A 371 -31.32 -17.84 -9.83
C LEU A 371 -32.01 -18.43 -8.58
N ALA A 372 -33.34 -18.45 -8.56
CA ALA A 372 -34.16 -18.85 -7.41
C ALA A 372 -34.39 -20.38 -7.27
N GLU A 373 -34.02 -21.22 -8.26
CA GLU A 373 -34.38 -22.65 -8.30
C GLU A 373 -33.58 -23.59 -7.37
N ALA A 374 -33.10 -23.14 -6.21
CA ALA A 374 -32.35 -24.01 -5.28
C ALA A 374 -32.92 -24.14 -3.85
N LYS A 375 -34.09 -23.55 -3.53
CA LYS A 375 -34.68 -23.68 -2.18
C LYS A 375 -36.19 -24.00 -2.11
N ASP A 376 -36.78 -24.57 -3.14
CA ASP A 376 -38.14 -25.11 -3.06
C ASP A 376 -38.13 -26.65 -2.93
N ASP A 377 -37.83 -27.12 -1.72
CA ASP A 377 -38.26 -28.44 -1.27
C ASP A 377 -38.39 -28.37 0.26
N GLU A 378 -39.54 -27.90 0.75
CA GLU A 378 -40.24 -28.40 1.95
C GLU A 378 -41.36 -27.43 2.38
N ALA A 379 -42.41 -27.26 1.57
CA ALA A 379 -43.76 -26.97 2.07
C ALA A 379 -44.79 -26.95 0.94
N GLU A 380 -45.34 -28.11 0.57
CA GLU A 380 -46.79 -28.24 0.33
C GLU A 380 -47.13 -29.65 -0.15
N MET A 381 -47.43 -30.53 0.79
CA MET A 381 -48.27 -31.69 0.55
C MET A 381 -49.16 -31.82 1.78
N VAL A 382 -50.40 -31.33 1.72
CA VAL A 382 -51.63 -32.08 2.08
C VAL A 382 -52.87 -31.23 1.71
N ASN A 383 -53.41 -31.59 0.55
CA ASN A 383 -54.82 -31.76 0.19
C ASN A 383 -55.75 -30.55 0.01
N GLU A 384 -55.96 -30.21 -1.26
CA GLU A 384 -57.31 -29.92 -1.76
C GLU A 384 -57.98 -31.19 -2.31
N GLY A 385 -59.26 -31.35 -1.98
CA GLY A 385 -60.22 -31.98 -2.88
C GLY A 385 -61.19 -32.96 -2.24
N ILE A 386 -62.44 -32.50 -2.04
CA ILE A 386 -63.65 -32.98 -2.76
C ILE A 386 -64.89 -32.76 -1.87
N GLY A 387 -65.93 -32.12 -2.45
CA GLY A 387 -67.30 -32.60 -2.25
C GLY A 387 -68.31 -31.63 -1.64
N THR A 388 -69.06 -31.01 -2.54
CA THR A 388 -70.34 -30.31 -2.39
C THR A 388 -71.40 -30.89 -1.43
N ILE A 389 -72.31 -29.99 -1.04
CA ILE A 389 -73.75 -30.11 -0.65
C ILE A 389 -74.07 -30.06 0.86
N GLY A 390 -74.89 -29.07 1.25
CA GLY A 390 -75.82 -29.19 2.38
C GLY A 390 -76.10 -27.88 3.13
N ALA A 391 -77.23 -27.23 2.82
CA ALA A 391 -77.83 -26.24 3.71
C ALA A 391 -78.38 -26.93 4.97
N ASP A 392 -78.08 -26.40 6.16
CA ASP A 392 -79.07 -26.18 7.23
C ASP A 392 -78.46 -25.50 8.48
N ALA A 393 -79.15 -24.44 8.87
CA ALA A 393 -79.55 -24.03 10.21
C ALA A 393 -78.79 -24.48 11.49
N LEU A 394 -78.52 -23.45 12.31
CA LEU A 394 -78.79 -23.32 13.75
C LEU A 394 -77.82 -23.89 14.80
N ALA A 395 -77.42 -22.93 15.65
CA ALA A 395 -77.45 -22.94 17.13
C ALA A 395 -76.39 -23.74 17.92
N GLY A 396 -75.56 -22.98 18.64
CA GLY A 396 -75.72 -22.86 20.09
C GLY A 396 -74.81 -23.69 20.99
N GLY A 397 -74.17 -22.99 21.95
CA GLY A 397 -73.73 -23.49 23.27
C GLY A 397 -72.47 -24.36 23.24
N GLU A 398 -71.59 -24.40 24.23
CA GLU A 398 -71.41 -23.86 25.59
C GLU A 398 -69.86 -23.95 25.76
N ARG A 399 -69.11 -23.07 26.43
CA ARG A 399 -69.23 -22.58 27.79
C ARG A 399 -68.17 -21.50 28.02
#